data_AF-A0A7W6JQ94-F1
#
_entry.id   AF-A0A7W6JQ94-F1
#
_cell.length_a   1.000
_cell.length_b   1.000
_cell.length_c   1.000
_cell.angle_alpha   90.00
_cell.angle_beta   90.00
_cell.angle_gamma   90.00
#
_symmetry.space_group_name_H-M   'P 1'
#
loop_
_entity.id
_entity.type
_entity.pdbx_description
1 polymer ?
#
loop_
_entity_poly.entity_id
_entity_poly.type
_entity_poly.pdbx_seq_one_letter_code
_entity_poly.pdbx_strand_id
1 'polypeptide(L)'
;MEVKLRKYLMLFVASSIIFFGVLFAIRGSENRDHTKAGCAGPAGSFRCDGSRMSTESVADMEKKAFRGDNKAAFYLYAYYTSIDQSDSAAKWLDMAARRGSCRSILAKISEYEDIKDKIKIQEWNDMKEKFKCNDKKFIEEVDS
;
A
#
# COMPACT_ATOMS: atom_id res chain seq x y z
N MET A 1 -46.85 -13.32 -14.53
CA MET A 1 -46.34 -12.53 -13.38
C MET A 1 -44.83 -12.29 -13.43
N GLU A 2 -44.05 -13.07 -14.17
CA GLU A 2 -42.57 -13.00 -14.17
C GLU A 2 -41.95 -11.75 -14.83
N VAL A 3 -42.65 -11.10 -15.75
CA VAL A 3 -42.10 -9.94 -16.49
C VAL A 3 -41.95 -8.70 -15.58
N LYS A 4 -42.76 -8.59 -14.52
CA LYS A 4 -42.69 -7.46 -13.57
C LYS A 4 -41.46 -7.56 -12.67
N LEU A 5 -41.01 -8.77 -12.32
CA LEU A 5 -39.90 -8.98 -11.39
C LEU A 5 -38.54 -8.57 -12.00
N ARG A 6 -38.34 -8.80 -13.30
CA ARG A 6 -37.11 -8.43 -14.00
C ARG A 6 -36.91 -6.91 -14.12
N LYS A 7 -38.00 -6.15 -14.27
CA LYS A 7 -37.93 -4.67 -14.34
C LYS A 7 -37.56 -4.05 -12.98
N TYR A 8 -38.06 -4.61 -11.88
CA TYR A 8 -37.71 -4.14 -10.54
C TYR A 8 -36.25 -4.44 -10.16
N LEU A 9 -35.72 -5.61 -10.55
CA LEU A 9 -34.34 -5.97 -10.28
C LEU A 9 -33.34 -5.02 -10.99
N MET A 10 -33.61 -4.66 -12.26
CA MET A 10 -32.74 -3.73 -12.99
C MET A 10 -32.76 -2.31 -12.41
N LEU A 11 -33.91 -1.84 -11.93
CA LEU A 11 -34.01 -0.52 -11.29
C LEU A 11 -33.28 -0.45 -9.95
N PHE A 12 -33.21 -1.56 -9.21
CA PHE A 12 -32.55 -1.62 -7.90
C PHE A 12 -31.02 -1.61 -8.01
N VAL A 13 -30.46 -2.23 -9.05
CA VAL A 13 -29.01 -2.22 -9.31
C VAL A 13 -28.54 -0.84 -9.79
N ALA A 14 -29.35 -0.13 -10.58
CA ALA A 14 -29.01 1.20 -11.06
C ALA A 14 -29.02 2.27 -9.93
N SER A 15 -29.94 2.18 -8.97
CA SER A 15 -30.03 3.15 -7.86
C SER A 15 -28.93 2.98 -6.81
N SER A 16 -28.46 1.75 -6.60
CA SER A 16 -27.41 1.46 -5.61
C SER A 16 -26.04 2.00 -6.02
N ILE A 17 -25.73 2.08 -7.33
CA ILE A 17 -24.48 2.68 -7.83
C ILE A 17 -24.40 4.18 -7.54
N ILE A 18 -25.54 4.89 -7.57
CA ILE A 18 -25.59 6.34 -7.34
C ILE A 18 -25.37 6.65 -5.85
N PHE A 19 -25.87 5.81 -4.94
CA PHE A 19 -25.77 6.06 -3.50
C PHE A 19 -24.33 5.90 -2.95
N PHE A 20 -23.55 4.96 -3.51
CA PHE A 20 -22.15 4.78 -3.10
C PHE A 20 -21.22 5.87 -3.66
N GLY A 21 -21.52 6.45 -4.83
CA GLY A 21 -20.71 7.53 -5.40
C GLY A 21 -20.73 8.83 -4.60
N VAL A 22 -21.87 9.16 -3.96
CA VAL A 22 -22.03 10.42 -3.20
C VAL A 22 -21.35 10.35 -1.83
N LEU A 23 -21.27 9.16 -1.22
CA LEU A 23 -20.57 8.97 0.07
C LEU A 23 -19.04 9.06 -0.06
N PHE A 24 -18.48 8.78 -1.23
CA PHE A 24 -17.04 8.87 -1.47
C PHE A 24 -16.55 10.31 -1.67
N ALA A 25 -17.43 11.24 -2.07
CA ALA A 25 -17.07 12.64 -2.30
C ALA A 25 -16.94 13.48 -1.01
N ILE A 26 -17.51 13.02 0.11
CA ILE A 26 -17.53 13.82 1.36
C ILE A 26 -16.27 13.59 2.21
N ARG A 27 -15.49 12.52 1.99
CA ARG A 27 -14.33 12.18 2.83
C ARG A 27 -12.97 12.68 2.29
N GLY A 28 -12.98 13.49 1.23
CA GLY A 28 -11.77 14.02 0.60
C GLY A 28 -11.71 15.54 0.61
N SER A 29 -11.56 16.18 1.78
CA SER A 29 -10.98 17.53 1.88
C SER A 29 -10.72 17.89 3.34
N GLU A 30 -9.64 17.38 3.91
CA GLU A 30 -8.99 18.07 5.03
C GLU A 30 -7.52 18.28 4.64
N ASN A 31 -7.29 19.42 3.99
CA ASN A 31 -5.98 20.01 3.80
C ASN A 31 -5.29 20.13 5.15
N ARG A 32 -4.24 19.36 5.38
CA ARG A 32 -3.21 19.71 6.36
C ARG A 32 -1.90 19.95 5.64
N ASP A 33 -1.62 21.22 5.47
CA ASP A 33 -0.27 21.73 5.26
C ASP A 33 0.60 21.29 6.44
N HIS A 34 1.33 20.19 6.28
CA HIS A 34 2.44 19.86 7.17
C HIS A 34 3.67 20.68 6.76
N THR A 35 3.59 22.00 6.98
CA THR A 35 4.78 22.83 7.07
C THR A 35 5.44 22.60 8.43
N LYS A 36 6.62 21.96 8.40
CA LYS A 36 7.71 22.06 9.39
C LYS A 36 7.30 22.08 10.87
N ALA A 37 7.17 20.91 11.48
CA ALA A 37 7.32 20.79 12.93
C ALA A 37 8.82 20.88 13.29
N GLY A 38 9.21 22.03 13.84
CA GLY A 38 10.52 22.23 14.45
C GLY A 38 10.70 21.34 15.67
N CYS A 39 11.89 20.76 15.80
CA CYS A 39 12.34 20.09 17.01
C CYS A 39 12.52 21.13 18.12
N ALA A 40 11.55 21.24 19.01
CA ALA A 40 11.66 22.01 20.25
C ALA A 40 11.16 21.14 21.41
N GLY A 41 12.07 20.38 22.02
CA GLY A 41 11.84 19.64 23.25
C GLY A 41 12.91 20.03 24.30
N PRO A 42 12.53 20.21 25.58
CA PRO A 42 13.45 20.68 26.60
C PRO A 42 14.37 19.58 27.12
N ALA A 43 15.60 20.01 27.43
CA ALA A 43 16.66 19.39 28.24
C ALA A 43 16.40 17.96 28.75
N GLY A 44 16.74 16.97 27.91
CA GLY A 44 16.70 15.55 28.28
C GLY A 44 17.22 14.64 27.16
N SER A 45 18.41 14.99 26.63
CA SER A 45 19.27 14.22 25.72
C SER A 45 18.69 12.99 24.99
N PHE A 46 17.75 13.20 24.07
CA PHE A 46 17.74 12.47 22.81
C PHE A 46 18.52 13.33 21.83
N ARG A 47 19.81 13.02 21.65
CA ARG A 47 20.51 13.48 20.46
C ARG A 47 19.79 12.81 19.29
N CYS A 48 19.00 13.58 18.54
CA CYS A 48 18.77 13.30 17.14
C CYS A 48 20.14 13.43 16.48
N ASP A 49 20.96 12.40 16.66
CA ASP A 49 22.21 12.28 15.94
C ASP A 49 21.79 12.17 14.48
N GLY A 50 22.01 13.27 13.75
CA GLY A 50 21.71 13.45 12.34
C GLY A 50 22.64 12.60 11.50
N SER A 51 22.70 11.31 11.82
CA SER A 51 23.35 10.23 11.10
C SER A 51 22.57 10.01 9.81
N ARG A 52 22.70 10.98 8.90
CA ARG A 52 22.68 10.81 7.46
C ARG A 52 21.60 9.85 6.96
N MET A 53 20.37 10.02 7.45
CA MET A 53 19.21 9.56 6.71
C MET A 53 19.18 10.47 5.49
N SER A 54 19.86 10.04 4.42
CA SER A 54 19.85 10.75 3.16
C SER A 54 18.37 10.99 2.86
N THR A 55 17.98 12.26 2.85
CA THR A 55 16.69 12.70 2.34
C THR A 55 16.71 12.45 0.84
N GLU A 56 16.78 11.18 0.45
CA GLU A 56 16.59 10.77 -0.92
C GLU A 56 15.17 11.20 -1.26
N SER A 57 15.08 12.02 -2.30
CA SER A 57 13.79 12.49 -2.75
C SER A 57 12.94 11.30 -3.18
N VAL A 58 11.62 11.42 -3.06
CA VAL A 58 10.69 10.43 -3.59
C VAL A 58 11.01 10.12 -5.07
N ALA A 59 11.37 11.15 -5.84
CA ALA A 59 11.78 10.99 -7.25
C ALA A 59 13.03 10.12 -7.44
N ASP A 60 13.99 10.14 -6.51
CA ASP A 60 15.16 9.27 -6.60
C ASP A 60 14.82 7.82 -6.23
N MET A 61 13.93 7.63 -5.25
CA MET A 61 13.37 6.32 -4.94
C MET A 61 12.60 5.75 -6.11
N GLU A 62 11.79 6.54 -6.80
CA GLU A 62 11.08 6.12 -8.01
C GLU A 62 12.05 5.66 -9.09
N LYS A 63 13.13 6.40 -9.35
CA LYS A 63 14.17 5.99 -10.31
C LYS A 63 14.82 4.66 -9.92
N LYS A 64 15.17 4.47 -8.64
CA LYS A 64 15.74 3.21 -8.14
C LYS A 64 14.75 2.06 -8.29
N ALA A 65 13.50 2.27 -7.89
CA ALA A 65 12.44 1.30 -8.03
C ALA A 65 12.21 0.94 -9.51
N PHE A 66 12.21 1.89 -10.43
CA PHE A 66 12.12 1.59 -11.86
C PHE A 66 13.30 0.78 -12.39
N ARG A 67 14.50 0.94 -11.82
CA ARG A 67 15.70 0.15 -12.14
C ARG A 67 15.71 -1.26 -11.55
N GLY A 68 14.68 -1.64 -10.78
CA GLY A 68 14.58 -2.98 -10.20
C GLY A 68 14.92 -3.04 -8.71
N ASP A 69 15.15 -1.91 -8.04
CA ASP A 69 15.38 -1.90 -6.60
C ASP A 69 14.06 -2.18 -5.86
N ASN A 70 13.92 -3.42 -5.39
CA ASN A 70 12.76 -3.88 -4.65
C ASN A 70 12.61 -3.21 -3.28
N LYS A 71 13.71 -2.80 -2.63
CA LYS A 71 13.65 -2.06 -1.36
C LYS A 71 13.07 -0.68 -1.61
N ALA A 72 13.56 0.04 -2.63
CA ALA A 72 13.02 1.35 -3.01
C ALA A 72 11.53 1.28 -3.37
N ALA A 73 11.11 0.26 -4.13
CA ALA A 73 9.70 0.05 -4.46
C ALA A 73 8.84 -0.21 -3.21
N PHE A 74 9.32 -0.99 -2.24
CA PHE A 74 8.61 -1.20 -0.97
C PHE A 74 8.55 0.07 -0.11
N TYR A 75 9.61 0.89 -0.10
CA TYR A 75 9.57 2.21 0.54
C TYR A 75 8.52 3.13 -0.08
N LEU A 76 8.42 3.15 -1.41
CA LEU A 76 7.39 3.92 -2.11
C LEU A 76 5.98 3.43 -1.75
N TYR A 77 5.76 2.10 -1.67
CA TYR A 77 4.50 1.55 -1.16
C TYR A 77 4.17 2.13 0.22
N ALA A 78 5.07 2.02 1.20
CA ALA A 78 4.85 2.54 2.54
C ALA A 78 4.62 4.05 2.57
N TYR A 79 5.37 4.81 1.77
CA TYR A 79 5.21 6.25 1.64
C TYR A 79 3.81 6.60 1.10
N TYR A 80 3.39 6.02 -0.03
CA TYR A 80 2.10 6.31 -0.62
C TYR A 80 0.93 5.82 0.24
N THR A 81 1.08 4.73 1.00
CA THR A 81 0.11 4.33 2.03
C THR A 81 0.00 5.38 3.12
N SER A 82 1.11 5.97 3.58
CA SER A 82 1.10 6.97 4.66
C SER A 82 0.45 8.30 4.29
N ILE A 83 0.31 8.58 3.00
CA ILE A 83 -0.37 9.78 2.46
C ILE A 83 -1.70 9.43 1.76
N ASP A 84 -2.29 8.27 2.09
CA ASP A 84 -3.58 7.79 1.60
C ASP A 84 -3.71 7.73 0.06
N GLN A 85 -2.61 7.56 -0.66
CA GLN A 85 -2.58 7.35 -2.10
C GLN A 85 -2.56 5.86 -2.45
N SER A 86 -3.69 5.19 -2.19
CA SER A 86 -3.83 3.72 -2.30
C SER A 86 -3.47 3.16 -3.67
N ASP A 87 -3.83 3.84 -4.77
CA ASP A 87 -3.52 3.38 -6.13
C ASP A 87 -2.00 3.38 -6.40
N SER A 88 -1.32 4.44 -5.98
CA SER A 88 0.14 4.56 -6.07
C SER A 88 0.81 3.49 -5.20
N ALA A 89 0.33 3.30 -3.97
CA ALA A 89 0.85 2.29 -3.06
C ALA A 89 0.73 0.89 -3.67
N ALA A 90 -0.46 0.52 -4.14
CA ALA A 90 -0.73 -0.78 -4.75
C ALA A 90 0.15 -1.04 -5.97
N LYS A 91 0.38 -0.03 -6.82
CA LYS A 91 1.27 -0.12 -7.99
C LYS A 91 2.69 -0.49 -7.60
N TRP A 92 3.27 0.21 -6.61
CA TRP A 92 4.65 -0.04 -6.18
C TRP A 92 4.80 -1.39 -5.47
N LEU A 93 3.80 -1.77 -4.68
CA LEU A 93 3.77 -3.07 -4.03
C LEU A 93 3.71 -4.22 -5.04
N ASP A 94 2.80 -4.15 -6.01
CA ASP A 94 2.67 -5.16 -7.07
C ASP A 94 3.95 -5.27 -7.90
N MET A 95 4.56 -4.14 -8.26
CA MET A 95 5.83 -4.12 -8.99
C MET A 95 6.95 -4.84 -8.23
N ALA A 96 7.11 -4.55 -6.93
CA ALA A 96 8.12 -5.20 -6.10
C ALA A 96 7.83 -6.70 -5.92
N ALA A 97 6.57 -7.06 -5.68
CA ALA A 97 6.16 -8.44 -5.45
C ALA A 97 6.39 -9.32 -6.69
N ARG A 98 6.00 -8.84 -7.88
CA ARG A 98 6.23 -9.55 -9.16
C ARG A 98 7.71 -9.76 -9.48
N ARG A 99 8.59 -8.93 -8.93
CA ARG A 99 10.05 -9.05 -9.05
C ARG A 99 10.68 -9.95 -7.99
N GLY A 100 9.87 -10.60 -7.16
CA GLY A 100 10.36 -11.53 -6.14
C GLY A 100 10.74 -10.88 -4.82
N SER A 101 10.30 -9.65 -4.55
CA SER A 101 10.42 -9.08 -3.22
C SER A 101 9.55 -9.88 -2.24
N CYS A 102 10.18 -10.71 -1.41
CA CYS A 102 9.46 -11.54 -0.45
C CYS A 102 8.62 -10.72 0.53
N ARG A 103 9.15 -9.57 0.97
CA ARG A 103 8.41 -8.63 1.82
C ARG A 103 7.14 -8.12 1.14
N SER A 104 7.21 -7.81 -0.15
CA SER A 104 6.07 -7.33 -0.92
C SER A 104 5.06 -8.44 -1.22
N ILE A 105 5.54 -9.67 -1.51
CA ILE A 105 4.66 -10.84 -1.70
C ILE A 105 3.85 -11.12 -0.43
N LEU A 106 4.50 -11.13 0.73
CA LEU A 106 3.82 -11.34 2.01
C LEU A 106 2.80 -10.23 2.31
N ALA A 107 3.13 -8.97 2.01
CA ALA A 107 2.18 -7.87 2.13
C ALA A 107 0.96 -8.04 1.19
N LYS A 108 1.15 -8.49 -0.05
CA LYS A 108 0.03 -8.82 -0.96
C LYS A 108 -0.86 -9.93 -0.38
N ILE A 109 -0.28 -10.97 0.21
CA ILE A 109 -1.06 -12.05 0.85
C ILE A 109 -1.91 -11.48 1.98
N SER A 110 -1.30 -10.68 2.87
CA SER A 110 -2.01 -10.02 3.99
C SER A 110 -3.17 -9.14 3.51
N GLU A 111 -2.99 -8.35 2.45
CA GLU A 111 -4.07 -7.52 1.88
C GLU A 111 -5.27 -8.37 1.42
N TYR A 112 -5.01 -9.54 0.84
CA TYR A 112 -6.07 -10.43 0.37
C TYR A 112 -6.70 -11.28 1.48
N GLU A 113 -5.97 -11.57 2.56
CA GLU A 113 -6.51 -12.18 3.77
C GLU A 113 -7.56 -11.29 4.44
N ASP A 114 -7.31 -9.97 4.50
CA ASP A 114 -8.24 -9.00 5.10
C ASP A 114 -9.59 -8.98 4.37
N ILE A 115 -9.56 -9.04 3.03
CA ILE A 115 -10.78 -9.11 2.20
C ILE A 115 -11.28 -10.55 1.95
N LYS A 116 -10.57 -11.55 2.49
CA LYS A 116 -10.88 -12.99 2.39
C LYS A 116 -10.98 -13.50 0.94
N ASP A 117 -10.19 -12.94 0.02
CA ASP A 117 -10.13 -13.39 -1.37
C ASP A 117 -9.21 -14.62 -1.51
N LYS A 118 -9.80 -15.80 -1.37
CA LYS A 118 -9.07 -17.08 -1.41
C LYS A 118 -8.33 -17.34 -2.72
N ILE A 119 -8.84 -16.85 -3.85
CA ILE A 119 -8.22 -17.07 -5.16
C ILE A 119 -6.92 -16.27 -5.23
N LYS A 120 -6.97 -15.00 -4.81
CA LYS A 120 -5.78 -14.14 -4.78
C LYS A 120 -4.77 -14.61 -3.74
N ILE A 121 -5.21 -15.02 -2.56
CA ILE A 121 -4.32 -15.60 -1.55
C ILE A 121 -3.54 -16.78 -2.13
N GLN A 122 -4.21 -17.71 -2.83
CA GLN A 122 -3.54 -18.85 -3.46
C GLN A 122 -2.55 -18.41 -4.54
N GLU A 123 -2.93 -17.48 -5.43
CA GLU A 123 -2.05 -16.95 -6.49
C GLU A 123 -0.74 -16.39 -5.91
N TRP A 124 -0.83 -15.62 -4.81
CA TRP A 124 0.35 -15.05 -4.17
C TRP A 124 1.13 -16.06 -3.31
N ASN A 125 0.48 -17.08 -2.75
CA ASN A 125 1.17 -18.20 -2.10
C ASN A 125 2.00 -19.01 -3.10
N ASP A 126 1.48 -19.29 -4.28
CA ASP A 126 2.25 -19.96 -5.35
C ASP A 126 3.48 -19.11 -5.73
N MET A 127 3.33 -17.77 -5.75
CA MET A 127 4.44 -16.86 -5.99
C MET A 127 5.46 -16.86 -4.83
N LYS A 128 5.00 -16.90 -3.57
CA LYS A 128 5.83 -17.02 -2.36
C LYS A 128 6.70 -18.28 -2.44
N GLU A 129 6.12 -19.41 -2.84
CA GLU A 129 6.83 -20.68 -3.04
C GLU A 129 7.85 -20.59 -4.19
N LYS A 130 7.43 -20.03 -5.34
CA LYS A 130 8.30 -19.85 -6.51
C LYS A 130 9.58 -19.06 -6.18
N PHE A 131 9.46 -18.00 -5.39
CA PHE A 131 10.60 -17.18 -4.97
C PHE A 131 11.29 -17.68 -3.68
N LYS A 132 10.84 -18.82 -3.12
CA LYS A 132 11.38 -19.41 -1.88
C LYS A 132 11.41 -18.42 -0.71
N CYS A 133 10.34 -17.63 -0.58
CA CYS A 133 10.22 -16.65 0.46
C CYS A 133 9.99 -17.33 1.82
N ASN A 134 11.03 -17.33 2.65
CA ASN A 134 10.99 -17.92 3.99
C ASN A 134 10.60 -16.88 5.03
N ASP A 135 9.55 -17.18 5.80
CA ASP A 135 9.02 -16.29 6.85
C ASP A 135 10.05 -15.98 7.95
N LYS A 136 11.07 -16.83 8.12
CA LYS A 136 12.13 -16.68 9.14
C LYS A 136 13.19 -15.63 8.80
N LYS A 137 13.43 -15.34 7.52
CA LYS A 137 14.48 -14.39 7.10
C LYS A 137 14.05 -12.92 7.19
N PHE A 138 12.79 -12.69 7.54
CA PHE A 138 12.14 -11.38 7.61
C PHE A 138 12.67 -10.50 8.74
N ILE A 139 13.23 -11.11 9.80
CA ILE A 139 13.67 -10.39 11.01
C ILE A 139 15.07 -9.78 10.83
N GLU A 140 15.95 -10.38 10.02
CA GLU A 140 17.36 -9.96 9.93
C GLU A 140 17.61 -8.79 8.95
N GLU A 141 16.71 -8.55 7.99
CA GLU A 141 16.88 -7.49 6.97
C GLU A 141 16.42 -6.09 7.43
N VAL A 142 15.85 -5.96 8.63
CA VAL A 142 15.43 -4.68 9.21
C VAL A 142 16.59 -3.98 9.92
N ASP A 143 17.65 -4.71 10.28
CA ASP A 143 18.77 -4.23 11.09
C ASP A 143 20.09 -4.06 10.29
N SER A 144 20.08 -4.24 8.97
CA SER A 144 21.27 -4.15 8.07
C SER A 144 21.11 -3.11 6.97
#